data_AF-A0A956KFV1-F1
#
_entry.id   AF-A0A956KFV1-F1
#
_cell.length_a   1.000
_cell.length_b   1.000
_cell.length_c   1.000
_cell.angle_alpha   90.00
_cell.angle_beta   90.00
_cell.angle_gamma   90.00
#
_symmetry.space_group_name_H-M   'P 1'
#
loop_
_entity.id
_entity.type
_entity.pdbx_description
1 polymer ?
#
loop_
_entity_poly.entity_id
_entity_poly.type
_entity_poly.pdbx_seq_one_letter_code
_entity_poly.pdbx_strand_id
1 'polypeptide(L)'
;FAIDQAPAVELPPPPELDAASSPYAALLASLALTPSERLAVILALAPHVRPRLLDVFFTRNQTFDRPFTEFGGARELPGGFTPTFETLAFLLGGEDLEVRFRLHALVDPGHPLTRRNILQLAGPQAPSLLATPLTPSDEAVSLATTGRPRRPTFGASFPAQLVETRRDWDDLVLHPGTRAQIEELQAWIEHGETLLRDWGMARTLRPGYRCLFYGPPGTGKTMTACLLGKSSGRDVYKIDLSLTVSKYIGETEKNLARIFDQAEHKGWILFFDEADALFGKRSETRDAHDRYANQEVSFLLQRIETFDGLAILASNLRDNLDAAFTRRFESIIYFPMPRPEERARLWSAGFSSAATLEEALDLDELARQHALSGGAIMNVVRHASMQALRRGERTIAAHDVQIGIRREYAKEGKAG
;
A
#
# COMPACT_ATOMS: atom_id res chain seq x y z
N PHE A 1 -4.14 10.08 32.15
CA PHE A 1 -3.56 11.11 33.04
C PHE A 1 -2.75 12.05 32.15
N ALA A 2 -3.06 13.34 32.14
CA ALA A 2 -2.49 14.30 31.17
C ALA A 2 -1.17 14.88 31.67
N ILE A 3 -0.18 15.04 30.77
CA ILE A 3 1.15 15.61 31.09
C ILE A 3 1.00 17.00 31.71
N ASP A 4 0.04 17.79 31.23
CA ASP A 4 -0.24 19.16 31.66
C ASP A 4 -0.77 19.32 33.10
N GLN A 5 -1.05 18.23 33.82
CA GLN A 5 -1.51 18.29 35.22
C GLN A 5 -0.36 18.32 36.25
N ALA A 6 0.90 18.38 35.80
CA ALA A 6 2.08 18.51 36.67
C ALA A 6 2.38 20.00 36.89
N PRO A 7 3.03 20.40 37.99
CA PRO A 7 3.49 21.78 38.18
C PRO A 7 4.65 22.08 37.20
N ALA A 8 4.29 22.35 35.95
CA ALA A 8 5.24 22.64 34.89
C ALA A 8 5.75 24.09 34.99
N VAL A 9 6.89 24.35 34.35
CA VAL A 9 7.25 25.71 33.93
C VAL A 9 6.05 26.30 33.19
N GLU A 10 5.65 27.53 33.50
CA GLU A 10 4.49 28.18 32.89
C GLU A 10 4.77 28.39 31.39
N LEU A 11 4.42 27.39 30.58
CA LEU A 11 4.61 27.44 29.13
C LEU A 11 3.69 28.50 28.56
N PRO A 12 4.14 29.29 27.58
CA PRO A 12 3.26 30.22 26.89
C PRO A 12 2.09 29.43 26.29
N PRO A 13 0.86 29.98 26.29
CA PRO A 13 -0.28 29.29 25.71
C PRO A 13 0.03 28.93 24.26
N PRO A 14 -0.23 27.68 23.84
CA PRO A 14 0.08 27.28 22.48
C PRO A 14 -0.79 28.07 21.49
N PRO A 15 -0.32 28.31 20.26
CA PRO A 15 -1.11 29.02 19.26
C PRO A 15 -2.49 28.38 19.05
N GLU A 16 -3.51 29.19 18.77
CA GLU A 16 -4.85 28.69 18.46
C GLU A 16 -4.83 27.76 17.23
N LEU A 17 -5.57 26.65 17.31
CA LEU A 17 -5.69 25.69 16.20
C LEU A 17 -6.88 26.07 15.33
N ASP A 18 -6.64 26.89 14.32
CA ASP A 18 -7.59 27.01 13.22
C ASP A 18 -7.27 25.91 12.18
N ALA A 19 -8.07 24.83 12.16
CA ALA A 19 -7.87 23.69 11.26
C ALA A 19 -7.95 24.09 9.77
N ALA A 20 -8.57 25.23 9.43
CA ALA A 20 -8.61 25.75 8.06
C ALA A 20 -7.35 26.54 7.67
N SER A 21 -6.50 26.90 8.63
CA SER A 21 -5.34 27.77 8.41
C SER A 21 -4.12 27.07 7.82
N SER A 22 -3.91 25.77 8.12
CA SER A 22 -2.75 25.02 7.62
C SER A 22 -2.90 23.49 7.74
N PRO A 23 -2.19 22.72 6.89
CA PRO A 23 -2.08 21.27 7.03
C PRO A 23 -1.61 20.78 8.41
N TYR A 24 -0.68 21.53 9.03
CA TYR A 24 -0.19 21.22 10.38
C TYR A 24 -1.30 21.37 11.43
N ALA A 25 -2.09 22.44 11.38
CA ALA A 25 -3.20 22.64 12.29
C ALA A 25 -4.27 21.53 12.13
N ALA A 26 -4.56 21.12 10.90
CA ALA A 26 -5.47 20.00 10.62
C ALA A 26 -4.96 18.68 11.21
N LEU A 27 -3.65 18.39 11.08
CA LEU A 27 -3.03 17.20 11.67
C LEU A 27 -3.19 17.18 13.20
N LEU A 28 -2.84 18.28 13.88
CA LEU A 28 -2.96 18.39 15.33
C LEU A 28 -4.41 18.27 15.81
N ALA A 29 -5.34 18.93 15.12
CA ALA A 29 -6.76 18.84 15.43
C ALA A 29 -7.30 17.40 15.29
N SER A 30 -6.87 16.67 14.25
CA SER A 30 -7.28 15.28 14.03
C SER A 30 -6.83 14.29 15.11
N LEU A 31 -5.82 14.67 15.90
CA LEU A 31 -5.23 13.87 16.97
C LEU A 31 -5.73 14.28 18.35
N ALA A 32 -6.45 15.41 18.47
CA ALA A 32 -6.95 15.98 19.73
C ALA A 32 -5.87 16.11 20.81
N LEU A 33 -4.67 16.58 20.41
CA LEU A 33 -3.49 16.61 21.27
C LEU A 33 -3.52 17.73 22.31
N THR A 34 -2.94 17.44 23.47
CA THR A 34 -2.67 18.43 24.53
C THR A 34 -1.56 19.42 24.13
N PRO A 35 -1.47 20.61 24.76
CA PRO A 35 -0.34 21.54 24.59
C PRO A 35 1.05 20.88 24.63
N SER A 36 1.31 20.03 25.64
CA SER A 36 2.60 19.31 25.75
C SER A 36 2.84 18.34 24.60
N GLU A 37 1.82 17.62 24.15
CA GLU A 37 1.91 16.72 23.00
C GLU A 37 2.13 17.48 21.68
N ARG A 38 1.50 18.65 21.52
CA ARG A 38 1.76 19.54 20.38
C ARG A 38 3.22 20.00 20.36
N LEU A 39 3.80 20.27 21.53
CA LEU A 39 5.23 20.59 21.64
C LEU A 39 6.10 19.41 21.20
N ALA A 40 5.75 18.18 21.58
CA ALA A 40 6.47 16.99 21.11
C ALA A 40 6.44 16.87 19.58
N VAL A 41 5.29 17.08 18.95
CA VAL A 41 5.16 17.01 17.48
C VAL A 41 5.96 18.11 16.79
N ILE A 42 5.87 19.37 17.23
CA ILE A 42 6.62 20.45 16.57
C ILE A 42 8.13 20.31 16.79
N LEU A 43 8.54 19.83 17.95
CA LEU A 43 9.95 19.56 18.26
C LEU A 43 10.51 18.48 17.33
N ALA A 44 9.76 17.40 17.11
CA ALA A 44 10.13 16.35 16.16
C ALA A 44 10.19 16.87 14.71
N LEU A 45 9.28 17.76 14.30
CA LEU A 45 9.25 18.32 12.95
C LEU A 45 10.30 19.42 12.72
N ALA A 46 10.79 20.08 13.76
CA ALA A 46 11.69 21.22 13.66
C ALA A 46 12.97 20.95 12.83
N PRO A 47 13.68 19.81 12.97
CA PRO A 47 14.82 19.47 12.11
C PRO A 47 14.49 19.43 10.61
N HIS A 48 13.25 19.09 10.25
CA HIS A 48 12.82 18.93 8.85
C HIS A 48 12.32 20.24 8.22
N VAL A 49 11.76 21.15 9.03
CA VAL A 49 11.11 22.38 8.54
C VAL A 49 11.94 23.63 8.82
N ARG A 50 12.59 23.70 9.99
CA ARG A 50 13.38 24.86 10.43
C ARG A 50 14.50 24.44 11.40
N PRO A 51 15.54 23.72 10.94
CA PRO A 51 16.55 23.12 11.81
C PRO A 51 17.29 24.13 12.70
N ARG A 52 17.53 25.34 12.17
CA ARG A 52 18.19 26.45 12.90
C ARG A 52 17.48 26.87 14.20
N LEU A 53 16.21 26.51 14.38
CA LEU A 53 15.47 26.78 15.61
C LEU A 53 16.13 26.08 16.82
N LEU A 54 16.78 24.95 16.59
CA LEU A 54 17.39 24.12 17.63
C LEU A 54 18.85 24.46 17.88
N ASP A 55 19.43 25.44 17.16
CA ASP A 55 20.84 25.81 17.30
C ASP A 55 21.19 26.28 18.73
N VAL A 56 20.20 26.82 19.45
CA VAL A 56 20.34 27.23 20.86
C VAL A 56 20.80 26.08 21.76
N PHE A 57 20.45 24.84 21.44
CA PHE A 57 20.86 23.66 22.21
C PHE A 57 22.30 23.24 21.98
N PHE A 58 23.02 23.84 21.01
CA PHE A 58 24.47 23.68 20.89
C PHE A 58 25.27 24.52 21.88
N THR A 59 24.61 25.32 22.74
CA THR A 59 25.28 26.09 23.78
C THR A 59 26.13 25.17 24.66
N ARG A 60 27.42 25.50 24.79
CA ARG A 60 28.39 24.73 25.57
C ARG A 60 28.61 25.34 26.93
N ASN A 61 28.88 24.48 27.91
CA ASN A 61 29.39 24.91 29.20
C ASN A 61 30.82 25.43 29.03
N GLN A 62 31.02 26.72 29.30
CA GLN A 62 32.31 27.42 29.11
C GLN A 62 33.45 26.86 29.98
N THR A 63 33.13 26.20 31.09
CA THR A 63 34.10 25.64 32.03
C THR A 63 34.65 24.29 31.57
N PHE A 64 33.83 23.47 30.91
CA PHE A 64 34.16 22.08 30.58
C PHE A 64 34.18 21.78 29.06
N ASP A 65 33.91 22.79 28.22
CA ASP A 65 33.76 22.69 26.76
C ASP A 65 32.88 21.50 26.31
N ARG A 66 31.81 21.23 27.08
CA ARG A 66 30.85 20.16 26.81
C ARG A 66 29.43 20.72 26.70
N PRO A 67 28.56 20.12 25.85
CA PRO A 67 27.13 20.44 25.85
C PRO A 67 26.50 20.13 27.21
N PHE A 68 25.44 20.86 27.54
CA PHE A 68 24.61 20.56 28.71
C PHE A 68 23.86 19.24 28.47
N THR A 69 24.00 18.28 29.39
CA THR A 69 23.38 16.96 29.27
C THR A 69 21.86 17.02 29.36
N GLU A 70 21.35 17.99 30.13
CA GLU A 70 19.92 18.29 30.28
C GLU A 70 19.24 18.72 28.97
N PHE A 71 19.98 19.22 27.98
CA PHE A 71 19.39 19.56 26.68
C PHE A 71 19.12 18.34 25.80
N GLY A 72 19.73 17.19 26.13
CA GLY A 72 19.67 15.99 25.31
C GLY A 72 20.28 16.18 23.93
N GLY A 73 19.68 15.53 22.94
CA GLY A 73 20.06 15.64 21.54
C GLY A 73 20.96 14.50 21.04
N ALA A 74 20.51 13.83 19.97
CA ALA A 74 21.28 12.81 19.28
C ALA A 74 22.16 13.43 18.19
N ARG A 75 23.41 12.97 18.07
CA ARG A 75 24.36 13.43 17.04
C ARG A 75 24.25 12.56 15.79
N GLU A 76 23.10 12.59 15.14
CA GLU A 76 22.85 11.77 13.94
C GLU A 76 23.05 12.54 12.63
N LEU A 77 22.87 13.87 12.63
CA LEU A 77 22.96 14.72 11.44
C LEU A 77 24.24 15.57 11.45
N PRO A 78 25.04 15.58 10.36
CA PRO A 78 26.19 16.48 10.25
C PRO A 78 25.77 17.95 10.36
N GLY A 79 26.11 18.59 11.48
CA GLY A 79 25.78 20.00 11.74
C GLY A 79 24.32 20.28 12.11
N GLY A 80 23.51 19.25 12.40
CA GLY A 80 22.12 19.37 12.83
C GLY A 80 21.89 18.86 14.25
N PHE A 81 20.90 19.39 14.95
CA PHE A 81 20.48 18.92 16.27
C PHE A 81 19.23 18.03 16.11
N THR A 82 19.35 16.75 16.46
CA THR A 82 18.19 15.85 16.52
C THR A 82 17.68 15.83 17.96
N PRO A 83 16.50 16.40 18.26
CA PRO A 83 15.97 16.41 19.62
C PRO A 83 15.70 14.99 20.12
N THR A 84 15.81 14.79 21.43
CA THR A 84 15.46 13.52 22.09
C THR A 84 14.31 13.74 23.08
N PHE A 85 13.82 12.65 23.70
CA PHE A 85 12.87 12.78 24.81
C PHE A 85 13.45 13.57 26.00
N GLU A 86 14.78 13.58 26.19
CA GLU A 86 15.44 14.48 27.14
C GLU A 86 15.24 15.95 26.77
N THR A 87 15.36 16.32 25.49
CA THR A 87 15.10 17.69 25.02
C THR A 87 13.64 18.10 25.31
N LEU A 88 12.70 17.18 25.10
CA LEU A 88 11.29 17.43 25.41
C LEU A 88 11.05 17.57 26.91
N ALA A 89 11.66 16.70 27.74
CA ALA A 89 11.58 16.77 29.19
C ALA A 89 12.07 18.12 29.73
N PHE A 90 13.22 18.56 29.23
CA PHE A 90 13.81 19.83 29.59
C PHE A 90 12.89 21.01 29.27
N LEU A 91 12.29 21.03 28.08
CA LEU A 91 11.38 22.11 27.68
C LEU A 91 10.07 22.13 28.49
N LEU A 92 9.54 20.97 28.88
CA LEU A 92 8.28 20.88 29.61
C LEU A 92 8.43 21.18 31.11
N GLY A 93 9.54 20.75 31.73
CA GLY A 93 9.67 20.80 33.19
C GLY A 93 11.10 20.87 33.72
N GLY A 94 12.11 21.00 32.86
CA GLY A 94 13.51 21.04 33.30
C GLY A 94 13.93 19.79 34.07
N GLU A 95 14.17 19.96 35.38
CA GLU A 95 14.55 18.89 36.31
C GLU A 95 13.35 18.20 37.00
N ASP A 96 12.11 18.62 36.71
CA ASP A 96 10.92 18.04 37.33
C ASP A 96 10.76 16.55 36.99
N LEU A 97 10.80 15.72 38.03
CA LEU A 97 10.71 14.26 37.91
C LEU A 97 9.30 13.78 37.53
N GLU A 98 8.26 14.48 37.96
CA GLU A 98 6.88 14.12 37.64
C GLU A 98 6.59 14.30 36.15
N VAL A 99 7.04 15.42 35.56
CA VAL A 99 6.99 15.64 34.10
C VAL A 99 7.75 14.53 33.36
N ARG A 100 8.96 14.21 33.82
CA ARG A 100 9.82 13.16 33.23
C ARG A 100 9.15 11.78 33.26
N PHE A 101 8.52 11.38 34.36
CA PHE A 101 7.81 10.10 34.45
C PHE A 101 6.60 10.04 33.50
N ARG A 102 5.89 11.16 33.33
CA ARG A 102 4.69 11.22 32.48
C ARG A 102 5.00 11.12 30.98
N LEU A 103 6.23 11.39 30.54
CA LEU A 103 6.62 11.22 29.13
C LEU A 103 6.50 9.78 28.62
N HIS A 104 6.56 8.79 29.52
CA HIS A 104 6.34 7.39 29.15
C HIS A 104 4.94 7.16 28.52
N ALA A 105 3.94 7.97 28.88
CA ALA A 105 2.61 7.86 28.29
C ALA A 105 2.60 8.16 26.78
N LEU A 106 3.53 8.99 26.28
CA LEU A 106 3.61 9.32 24.85
C LEU A 106 4.05 8.13 24.00
N VAL A 107 4.82 7.22 24.59
CA VAL A 107 5.36 6.04 23.90
C VAL A 107 4.50 4.79 24.07
N ASP A 108 3.39 4.90 24.82
CA ASP A 108 2.44 3.81 24.95
C ASP A 108 1.85 3.43 23.57
N PRO A 109 1.71 2.14 23.23
CA PRO A 109 1.16 1.71 21.94
C PRO A 109 -0.26 2.24 21.65
N GLY A 110 -1.03 2.51 22.71
CA GLY A 110 -2.38 3.08 22.60
C GLY A 110 -2.43 4.59 22.38
N HIS A 111 -1.32 5.30 22.60
CA HIS A 111 -1.27 6.76 22.52
C HIS A 111 -1.44 7.24 21.07
N PRO A 112 -2.16 8.34 20.78
CA PRO A 112 -2.41 8.80 19.41
C PRO A 112 -1.15 8.99 18.56
N LEU A 113 -0.07 9.50 19.16
CA LEU A 113 1.21 9.73 18.46
C LEU A 113 1.89 8.42 18.02
N THR A 114 1.76 7.36 18.82
CA THR A 114 2.31 6.03 18.51
C THR A 114 1.37 5.26 17.59
N ARG A 115 0.07 5.21 17.95
CA ARG A 115 -0.97 4.48 17.23
C ARG A 115 -1.15 4.94 15.79
N ARG A 116 -1.01 6.24 15.52
CA ARG A 116 -1.05 6.80 14.16
C ARG A 116 0.34 6.92 13.51
N ASN A 117 1.37 6.35 14.14
CA ASN A 117 2.75 6.38 13.66
C ASN A 117 3.21 7.82 13.32
N ILE A 118 2.90 8.79 14.20
CA ILE A 118 3.31 10.19 14.03
C ILE A 118 4.76 10.36 14.47
N LEU A 119 5.12 9.77 15.61
CA LEU A 119 6.48 9.72 16.12
C LEU A 119 7.02 8.30 16.00
N GLN A 120 8.24 8.17 15.47
CA GLN A 120 8.96 6.91 15.45
C GLN A 120 9.66 6.75 16.80
N LEU A 121 9.33 5.67 17.50
CA LEU A 121 10.04 5.28 18.70
C LEU A 121 11.28 4.49 18.26
N ALA A 122 12.46 4.85 18.77
CA ALA A 122 13.63 4.01 18.55
C ALA A 122 13.33 2.60 19.08
N GLY A 123 13.70 1.60 18.28
CA GLY A 123 13.39 0.21 18.57
C GLY A 123 13.97 -0.30 19.89
N PRO A 124 13.72 -1.57 20.24
CA PRO A 124 14.04 -2.18 21.55
C PRO A 124 15.53 -2.18 21.96
N GLN A 125 16.42 -1.56 21.19
CA GLN A 125 17.84 -1.38 21.48
C GLN A 125 18.20 -0.01 22.09
N ALA A 126 17.24 0.91 22.24
CA ALA A 126 17.50 2.19 22.90
C ALA A 126 17.73 1.96 24.42
N PRO A 127 18.87 2.43 24.99
CA PRO A 127 19.22 2.14 26.39
C PRO A 127 18.32 2.85 27.40
N SER A 128 17.64 3.95 27.01
CA SER A 128 16.65 4.65 27.83
C SER A 128 15.70 5.47 26.95
N LEU A 129 14.51 5.77 27.48
CA LEU A 129 13.54 6.62 26.80
C LEU A 129 14.12 8.01 26.52
N LEU A 130 14.75 8.64 27.51
CA LEU A 130 15.28 10.01 27.41
C LEU A 130 16.38 10.16 26.34
N ALA A 131 17.16 9.10 26.09
CA ALA A 131 18.19 9.08 25.04
C ALA A 131 17.62 8.80 23.64
N THR A 132 16.33 8.43 23.55
CA THR A 132 15.69 8.10 22.28
C THR A 132 15.48 9.37 21.44
N PRO A 133 15.91 9.39 20.17
CA PRO A 133 15.59 10.46 19.24
C PRO A 133 14.08 10.65 19.10
N LEU A 134 13.65 11.90 19.09
CA LEU A 134 12.27 12.29 18.83
C LEU A 134 12.10 12.55 17.33
N THR A 135 11.95 11.48 16.56
CA THR A 135 11.85 11.56 15.10
C THR A 135 10.40 11.43 14.63
N PRO A 136 9.93 12.29 13.70
CA PRO A 136 8.63 12.11 13.09
C PRO A 136 8.70 11.00 12.04
N SER A 137 7.58 10.35 11.76
CA SER A 137 7.52 9.49 10.57
C SER A 137 7.50 10.34 9.29
N ASP A 138 7.95 9.76 8.17
CA ASP A 138 7.84 10.41 6.86
C ASP A 138 6.38 10.77 6.52
N GLU A 139 5.41 10.01 7.03
CA GLU A 139 3.98 10.28 6.91
C GLU A 139 3.61 11.57 7.65
N ALA A 140 4.04 11.71 8.91
CA ALA A 140 3.79 12.88 9.72
C ALA A 140 4.38 14.14 9.09
N VAL A 141 5.59 14.05 8.54
CA VAL A 141 6.22 15.15 7.79
C VAL A 141 5.36 15.53 6.57
N SER A 142 4.92 14.56 5.76
CA SER A 142 4.08 14.82 4.58
C SER A 142 2.73 15.45 4.96
N LEU A 143 2.05 14.92 5.97
CA LEU A 143 0.75 15.43 6.43
C LEU A 143 0.88 16.85 7.00
N ALA A 144 1.89 17.09 7.85
CA ALA A 144 2.11 18.39 8.47
C ALA A 144 2.50 19.48 7.46
N THR A 145 3.18 19.12 6.37
CA THR A 145 3.71 20.11 5.40
C THR A 145 2.82 20.28 4.18
N THR A 146 2.24 19.19 3.65
CA THR A 146 1.49 19.19 2.38
C THR A 146 -0.01 18.93 2.57
N GLY A 147 -0.43 18.42 3.74
CA GLY A 147 -1.80 18.01 4.01
C GLY A 147 -2.21 16.72 3.31
N ARG A 148 -1.26 16.03 2.67
CA ARG A 148 -1.52 14.78 1.93
C ARG A 148 -0.78 13.63 2.59
N PRO A 149 -1.44 12.46 2.75
CA PRO A 149 -0.75 11.26 3.20
C PRO A 149 0.33 10.89 2.19
N ARG A 150 1.43 10.34 2.68
CA ARG A 150 2.50 9.89 1.79
C ARG A 150 2.01 8.63 1.09
N ARG A 151 2.20 8.58 -0.22
CA ARG A 151 2.03 7.36 -1.03
C ARG A 151 3.43 6.78 -1.28
N PRO A 152 3.86 5.72 -0.56
CA PRO A 152 5.15 5.11 -0.79
C PRO A 152 5.30 4.69 -2.26
N THR A 153 6.48 4.93 -2.79
CA THR A 153 6.89 4.49 -4.13
C THR A 153 7.71 3.21 -4.01
N PHE A 154 7.67 2.38 -5.05
CA PHE A 154 8.48 1.16 -5.12
C PHE A 154 9.97 1.47 -4.90
N GLY A 155 10.62 0.70 -4.02
CA GLY A 155 12.03 0.84 -3.70
C GLY A 155 12.54 -0.27 -2.78
N ALA A 156 13.83 -0.28 -2.47
CA ALA A 156 14.46 -1.31 -1.65
C ALA A 156 13.81 -1.48 -0.25
N SER A 157 13.29 -0.39 0.32
CA SER A 157 12.59 -0.37 1.62
C SER A 157 11.08 -0.62 1.53
N PHE A 158 10.52 -0.66 0.31
CA PHE A 158 9.09 -0.80 0.06
C PHE A 158 8.82 -1.56 -1.25
N PRO A 159 8.75 -2.90 -1.21
CA PRO A 159 8.61 -3.76 -2.40
C PRO A 159 7.17 -3.83 -2.94
N ALA A 160 6.42 -2.74 -2.89
CA ALA A 160 5.08 -2.66 -3.47
C ALA A 160 4.93 -1.45 -4.38
N GLN A 161 4.20 -1.63 -5.47
CA GLN A 161 3.93 -0.61 -6.48
C GLN A 161 2.48 -0.15 -6.39
N LEU A 162 2.24 1.15 -6.25
CA LEU A 162 0.90 1.70 -6.40
C LEU A 162 0.41 1.47 -7.84
N VAL A 163 -0.74 0.81 -7.98
CA VAL A 163 -1.38 0.58 -9.27
C VAL A 163 -2.68 1.36 -9.35
N GLU A 164 -2.84 2.08 -10.46
CA GLU A 164 -4.01 2.91 -10.73
C GLU A 164 -4.54 2.59 -12.14
N THR A 165 -5.82 2.87 -12.37
CA THR A 165 -6.44 2.75 -13.68
C THR A 165 -7.24 3.99 -14.01
N ARG A 166 -7.19 4.41 -15.28
CA ARG A 166 -8.08 5.46 -15.81
C ARG A 166 -9.42 4.91 -16.28
N ARG A 167 -9.54 3.59 -16.40
CA ARG A 167 -10.75 2.91 -16.85
C ARG A 167 -11.84 2.91 -15.78
N ASP A 168 -13.06 2.65 -16.21
CA ASP A 168 -14.25 2.46 -15.40
C ASP A 168 -14.77 1.03 -15.51
N TRP A 169 -15.79 0.70 -14.70
CA TRP A 169 -16.40 -0.64 -14.69
C TRP A 169 -17.01 -1.03 -16.03
N ASP A 170 -17.43 -0.06 -16.83
CA ASP A 170 -17.99 -0.28 -18.18
C ASP A 170 -16.93 -0.70 -19.20
N ASP A 171 -15.66 -0.36 -18.95
CA ASP A 171 -14.52 -0.78 -19.78
C ASP A 171 -14.07 -2.22 -19.48
N LEU A 172 -14.56 -2.81 -18.38
CA LEU A 172 -14.21 -4.15 -17.96
C LEU A 172 -15.34 -5.13 -18.31
N VAL A 173 -15.10 -5.94 -19.34
CA VAL A 173 -16.01 -7.02 -19.72
C VAL A 173 -15.63 -8.29 -18.95
N LEU A 174 -16.53 -8.74 -18.07
CA LEU A 174 -16.41 -9.99 -17.31
C LEU A 174 -17.53 -10.96 -17.67
N HIS A 175 -17.26 -12.24 -17.48
CA HIS A 175 -18.29 -13.27 -17.49
C HIS A 175 -19.34 -13.01 -16.39
N PRO A 176 -20.65 -13.22 -16.63
CA PRO A 176 -21.70 -12.88 -15.66
C PRO A 176 -21.50 -13.50 -14.28
N GLY A 177 -21.04 -14.75 -14.22
CA GLY A 177 -20.73 -15.41 -12.95
C GLY A 177 -19.56 -14.75 -12.20
N THR A 178 -18.51 -14.35 -12.91
CA THR A 178 -17.38 -13.62 -12.33
C THR A 178 -17.82 -12.24 -11.83
N ARG A 179 -18.66 -11.55 -12.62
CA ARG A 179 -19.23 -10.25 -12.25
C ARG A 179 -20.03 -10.32 -10.95
N ALA A 180 -20.90 -11.32 -10.80
CA ALA A 180 -21.68 -11.51 -9.57
C ALA A 180 -20.78 -11.71 -8.33
N GLN A 181 -19.72 -12.53 -8.43
CA GLN A 181 -18.78 -12.72 -7.32
C GLN A 181 -17.99 -11.45 -6.99
N ILE A 182 -17.69 -10.61 -7.99
CA ILE A 182 -17.06 -9.30 -7.76
C ILE A 182 -18.04 -8.34 -7.08
N GLU A 183 -19.32 -8.38 -7.42
CA GLU A 183 -20.36 -7.58 -6.75
C GLU A 183 -20.53 -8.00 -5.28
N GLU A 184 -20.44 -9.28 -4.95
CA GLU A 184 -20.38 -9.77 -3.56
C GLU A 184 -19.16 -9.20 -2.81
N LEU A 185 -18.00 -9.19 -3.46
CA LEU A 185 -16.79 -8.58 -2.89
C LEU A 185 -16.95 -7.07 -2.69
N GLN A 186 -17.59 -6.36 -3.64
CA GLN A 186 -17.91 -4.93 -3.49
C GLN A 186 -18.84 -4.69 -2.30
N ALA A 187 -19.88 -5.51 -2.13
CA ALA A 187 -20.78 -5.42 -1.00
C ALA A 187 -20.04 -5.61 0.34
N TRP A 188 -19.06 -6.51 0.40
CA TRP A 188 -18.21 -6.63 1.59
C TRP A 188 -17.37 -5.38 1.84
N ILE A 189 -16.77 -4.79 0.80
CA ILE A 189 -15.96 -3.57 0.93
C ILE A 189 -16.79 -2.41 1.50
N GLU A 190 -18.04 -2.30 1.07
CA GLU A 190 -18.96 -1.24 1.47
C GLU A 190 -19.60 -1.47 2.84
N HIS A 191 -19.98 -2.72 3.16
CA HIS A 191 -20.82 -3.03 4.32
C HIS A 191 -20.14 -3.91 5.38
N GLY A 192 -18.92 -4.39 5.14
CA GLY A 192 -18.23 -5.33 6.03
C GLY A 192 -17.99 -4.77 7.43
N GLU A 193 -17.67 -3.47 7.55
CA GLU A 193 -17.48 -2.83 8.86
C GLU A 193 -18.80 -2.77 9.65
N THR A 194 -19.90 -2.39 9.00
CA THR A 194 -21.26 -2.39 9.57
C THR A 194 -21.65 -3.79 10.03
N LEU A 195 -21.37 -4.82 9.22
CA LEU A 195 -21.67 -6.20 9.58
C LEU A 195 -20.87 -6.67 10.80
N LEU A 196 -19.58 -6.34 10.86
CA LEU A 196 -18.73 -6.75 11.99
C LEU A 196 -19.07 -6.01 13.28
N ARG A 197 -19.31 -4.70 13.20
CA ARG A 197 -19.52 -3.82 14.37
C ARG A 197 -20.98 -3.74 14.77
N ASP A 198 -21.82 -3.22 13.88
CA ASP A 198 -23.21 -2.87 14.22
C ASP A 198 -24.07 -4.12 14.41
N TRP A 199 -23.80 -5.18 13.64
CA TRP A 199 -24.46 -6.47 13.81
C TRP A 199 -23.74 -7.38 14.81
N GLY A 200 -22.59 -6.94 15.36
CA GLY A 200 -21.83 -7.69 16.36
C GLY A 200 -21.23 -9.00 15.85
N MET A 201 -21.07 -9.17 14.53
CA MET A 201 -20.56 -10.41 13.92
C MET A 201 -19.05 -10.62 14.10
N ALA A 202 -18.32 -9.64 14.63
CA ALA A 202 -16.86 -9.75 14.86
C ALA A 202 -16.44 -10.92 15.78
N ARG A 203 -17.37 -11.53 16.53
CA ARG A 203 -17.11 -12.74 17.33
C ARG A 203 -17.15 -14.03 16.51
N THR A 204 -17.78 -13.99 15.34
CA THR A 204 -18.06 -15.15 14.49
C THR A 204 -17.28 -15.06 13.18
N LEU A 205 -17.22 -13.87 12.61
CA LEU A 205 -16.50 -13.56 11.38
C LEU A 205 -15.17 -12.90 11.73
N ARG A 206 -14.12 -13.32 11.02
CA ARG A 206 -12.83 -12.65 11.13
C ARG A 206 -12.87 -11.29 10.42
N PRO A 207 -12.20 -10.27 10.95
CA PRO A 207 -11.94 -9.04 10.20
C PRO A 207 -11.06 -9.34 8.97
N GLY A 208 -11.13 -8.46 7.99
CA GLY A 208 -10.44 -8.63 6.70
C GLY A 208 -11.19 -9.49 5.68
N TYR A 209 -10.67 -9.52 4.46
CA TYR A 209 -11.22 -10.34 3.36
C TYR A 209 -10.11 -10.75 2.41
N ARG A 210 -10.03 -12.04 2.11
CA ARG A 210 -8.99 -12.63 1.26
C ARG A 210 -9.65 -13.24 0.05
N CYS A 211 -9.26 -12.75 -1.11
CA CYS A 211 -9.77 -13.24 -2.37
C CYS A 211 -8.65 -13.80 -3.24
N LEU A 212 -8.92 -14.92 -3.91
CA LEU A 212 -8.05 -15.50 -4.93
C LEU A 212 -8.68 -15.33 -6.31
N PHE A 213 -8.08 -14.50 -7.15
CA PHE A 213 -8.39 -14.36 -8.56
C PHE A 213 -7.55 -15.36 -9.35
N TYR A 214 -8.19 -16.28 -10.06
CA TYR A 214 -7.46 -17.27 -10.86
C TYR A 214 -8.01 -17.37 -12.28
N GLY A 215 -7.14 -17.73 -13.23
CA GLY A 215 -7.50 -17.94 -14.61
C GLY A 215 -6.41 -17.48 -15.57
N PRO A 216 -6.61 -17.63 -16.90
CA PRO A 216 -5.62 -17.29 -17.90
C PRO A 216 -5.11 -15.84 -17.79
N PRO A 217 -3.89 -15.55 -18.26
CA PRO A 217 -3.38 -14.19 -18.30
C PRO A 217 -4.23 -13.31 -19.23
N GLY A 218 -4.29 -12.01 -18.94
CA GLY A 218 -5.03 -11.05 -19.79
C GLY A 218 -6.55 -11.08 -19.65
N THR A 219 -7.11 -11.75 -18.64
CA THR A 219 -8.56 -11.86 -18.38
C THR A 219 -9.12 -10.77 -17.46
N GLY A 220 -8.29 -9.82 -17.01
CA GLY A 220 -8.75 -8.65 -16.25
C GLY A 220 -8.54 -8.68 -14.74
N LYS A 221 -7.81 -9.66 -14.19
CA LYS A 221 -7.52 -9.79 -12.74
C LYS A 221 -6.98 -8.50 -12.11
N THR A 222 -5.86 -7.98 -12.62
CA THR A 222 -5.23 -6.74 -12.12
C THR A 222 -6.12 -5.51 -12.33
N MET A 223 -6.82 -5.44 -13.48
CA MET A 223 -7.73 -4.33 -13.77
C MET A 223 -8.91 -4.29 -12.80
N THR A 224 -9.43 -5.46 -12.43
CA THR A 224 -10.50 -5.61 -11.45
C THR A 224 -10.06 -5.11 -10.08
N ALA A 225 -8.85 -5.48 -9.63
CA ALA A 225 -8.30 -4.96 -8.38
C ALA A 225 -8.17 -3.43 -8.38
N CYS A 226 -7.67 -2.83 -9.48
CA CYS A 226 -7.60 -1.37 -9.62
C CYS A 226 -8.98 -0.72 -9.59
N LEU A 227 -10.00 -1.32 -10.22
CA LEU A 227 -11.37 -0.79 -10.21
C LEU A 227 -12.04 -0.90 -8.84
N LEU A 228 -11.78 -1.97 -8.08
CA LEU A 228 -12.20 -2.09 -6.68
C LEU A 228 -11.60 -0.97 -5.82
N GLY A 229 -10.30 -0.69 -5.99
CA GLY A 229 -9.65 0.45 -5.32
C GLY A 229 -10.25 1.79 -5.71
N LYS A 230 -10.40 2.04 -7.02
CA LYS A 230 -11.00 3.29 -7.55
C LYS A 230 -12.41 3.53 -7.01
N SER A 231 -13.27 2.50 -7.03
CA SER A 231 -14.67 2.62 -6.58
C SER A 231 -14.83 2.73 -5.06
N SER A 232 -13.89 2.20 -4.27
CA SER A 232 -13.89 2.29 -2.81
C SER A 232 -13.04 3.44 -2.24
N GLY A 233 -12.37 4.22 -3.11
CA GLY A 233 -11.46 5.29 -2.69
C GLY A 233 -10.19 4.78 -1.98
N ARG A 234 -9.79 3.53 -2.23
CA ARG A 234 -8.65 2.87 -1.58
C ARG A 234 -7.48 2.74 -2.56
N ASP A 235 -6.28 3.08 -2.09
CA ASP A 235 -5.05 2.84 -2.85
C ASP A 235 -4.82 1.32 -2.99
N VAL A 236 -4.35 0.89 -4.17
CA VAL A 236 -4.05 -0.52 -4.46
C VAL A 236 -2.55 -0.68 -4.62
N TYR A 237 -1.96 -1.50 -3.74
CA TYR A 237 -0.53 -1.79 -3.78
C TYR A 237 -0.30 -3.19 -4.34
N LYS A 238 0.29 -3.23 -5.54
CA LYS A 238 0.74 -4.46 -6.20
C LYS A 238 2.06 -4.93 -5.60
N ILE A 239 2.09 -6.17 -5.16
CA ILE A 239 3.29 -6.88 -4.68
C ILE A 239 3.53 -8.03 -5.65
N ASP A 240 4.72 -8.06 -6.24
CA ASP A 240 5.14 -9.15 -7.10
C ASP A 240 5.88 -10.20 -6.27
N LEU A 241 5.26 -11.37 -6.13
CA LEU A 241 5.76 -12.42 -5.25
C LEU A 241 7.00 -13.11 -5.81
N SER A 242 7.18 -13.18 -7.13
CA SER A 242 8.38 -13.78 -7.73
C SER A 242 9.63 -12.91 -7.47
N LEU A 243 9.46 -11.59 -7.49
CA LEU A 243 10.53 -10.63 -7.17
C LEU A 243 10.85 -10.57 -5.67
N THR A 244 9.86 -10.85 -4.83
CA THR A 244 9.97 -10.76 -3.36
C THR A 244 10.71 -11.97 -2.77
N VAL A 245 10.42 -13.18 -3.28
CA VAL A 245 11.04 -14.43 -2.79
C VAL A 245 12.48 -14.62 -3.31
N SER A 246 12.85 -13.97 -4.42
CA SER A 246 14.12 -14.25 -5.11
C SER A 246 15.32 -13.39 -4.71
N LYS A 247 15.14 -12.26 -4.00
CA LYS A 247 16.20 -11.25 -3.88
C LYS A 247 16.74 -10.94 -2.49
N TYR A 248 16.04 -11.23 -1.40
CA TYR A 248 16.50 -10.78 -0.08
C TYR A 248 16.12 -11.75 1.04
N ILE A 249 17.10 -12.52 1.48
CA ILE A 249 16.99 -13.37 2.68
C ILE A 249 16.92 -12.44 3.90
N GLY A 250 15.77 -12.41 4.59
CA GLY A 250 15.58 -11.74 5.89
C GLY A 250 15.22 -10.24 5.90
N GLU A 251 15.63 -9.42 4.93
CA GLU A 251 15.13 -8.02 4.81
C GLU A 251 13.69 -7.95 4.29
N THR A 252 13.27 -8.97 3.54
CA THR A 252 11.95 -9.09 2.94
C THR A 252 10.83 -9.17 3.99
N GLU A 253 11.02 -9.93 5.07
CA GLU A 253 9.97 -10.11 6.09
C GLU A 253 9.64 -8.80 6.81
N LYS A 254 10.67 -8.01 7.19
CA LYS A 254 10.46 -6.70 7.82
C LYS A 254 9.78 -5.72 6.88
N ASN A 255 10.17 -5.71 5.61
CA ASN A 255 9.58 -4.84 4.61
C ASN A 255 8.13 -5.23 4.30
N LEU A 256 7.84 -6.53 4.18
CA LEU A 256 6.48 -7.05 4.01
C LEU A 256 5.62 -6.76 5.23
N ALA A 257 6.10 -7.01 6.45
CA ALA A 257 5.38 -6.69 7.68
C ALA A 257 4.97 -5.21 7.70
N ARG A 258 5.90 -4.31 7.37
CA ARG A 258 5.65 -2.87 7.25
C ARG A 258 4.61 -2.51 6.19
N ILE A 259 4.52 -3.27 5.08
CA ILE A 259 3.49 -3.07 4.06
C ILE A 259 2.12 -3.45 4.60
N PHE A 260 1.99 -4.62 5.24
CA PHE A 260 0.74 -5.06 5.86
C PHE A 260 0.26 -4.06 6.93
N ASP A 261 1.15 -3.63 7.82
CA ASP A 261 0.80 -2.68 8.88
C ASP A 261 0.32 -1.34 8.29
N GLN A 262 1.04 -0.81 7.29
CA GLN A 262 0.60 0.40 6.60
C GLN A 262 -0.73 0.23 5.87
N ALA A 263 -0.94 -0.92 5.23
CA ALA A 263 -2.17 -1.21 4.50
C ALA A 263 -3.38 -1.31 5.44
N GLU A 264 -3.20 -1.90 6.62
CA GLU A 264 -4.25 -1.97 7.64
C GLU A 264 -4.59 -0.58 8.17
N HIS A 265 -3.57 0.22 8.52
CA HIS A 265 -3.77 1.58 9.02
C HIS A 265 -4.41 2.53 7.99
N LYS A 266 -4.09 2.37 6.70
CA LYS A 266 -4.56 3.26 5.63
C LYS A 266 -5.75 2.69 4.84
N GLY A 267 -6.20 1.49 5.17
CA GLY A 267 -7.28 0.81 4.44
C GLY A 267 -6.92 0.49 2.98
N TRP A 268 -5.65 0.21 2.69
CA TRP A 268 -5.20 -0.13 1.34
C TRP A 268 -5.66 -1.54 0.92
N ILE A 269 -5.76 -1.73 -0.39
CA ILE A 269 -5.93 -3.06 -0.99
C ILE A 269 -4.55 -3.59 -1.34
N LEU A 270 -4.21 -4.77 -0.81
CA LEU A 270 -2.98 -5.47 -1.18
C LEU A 270 -3.27 -6.44 -2.33
N PHE A 271 -2.66 -6.19 -3.49
CA PHE A 271 -2.77 -7.03 -4.68
C PHE A 271 -1.49 -7.83 -4.89
N PHE A 272 -1.52 -9.13 -4.61
CA PHE A 272 -0.39 -10.02 -4.81
C PHE A 272 -0.49 -10.65 -6.20
N ASP A 273 0.41 -10.29 -7.10
CA ASP A 273 0.47 -10.87 -8.43
C ASP A 273 1.44 -12.06 -8.45
N GLU A 274 1.26 -12.94 -9.44
CA GLU A 274 2.06 -14.17 -9.59
C GLU A 274 2.07 -15.05 -8.32
N ALA A 275 0.91 -15.18 -7.67
CA ALA A 275 0.75 -16.02 -6.48
C ALA A 275 1.11 -17.50 -6.72
N ASP A 276 1.21 -17.92 -7.99
CA ASP A 276 1.79 -19.18 -8.43
C ASP A 276 3.16 -19.47 -7.81
N ALA A 277 3.97 -18.45 -7.54
CA ALA A 277 5.25 -18.57 -6.85
C ALA A 277 5.12 -19.14 -5.43
N LEU A 278 3.97 -18.94 -4.77
CA LEU A 278 3.67 -19.51 -3.45
C LEU A 278 3.19 -20.96 -3.54
N PHE A 279 2.76 -21.40 -4.72
CA PHE A 279 2.18 -22.73 -4.98
C PHE A 279 3.16 -23.73 -5.58
N GLY A 280 4.40 -23.30 -5.86
CA GLY A 280 5.46 -24.19 -6.33
C GLY A 280 5.48 -25.46 -5.47
N LYS A 281 5.52 -26.64 -6.12
CA LYS A 281 5.65 -27.92 -5.41
C LYS A 281 6.73 -27.74 -4.36
N ARG A 282 6.38 -27.93 -3.08
CA ARG A 282 7.33 -27.98 -1.98
C ARG A 282 8.47 -28.87 -2.45
N SER A 283 9.60 -28.26 -2.83
CA SER A 283 10.78 -28.99 -3.26
C SER A 283 11.05 -30.01 -2.17
N GLU A 284 11.17 -31.30 -2.50
CA GLU A 284 11.69 -32.27 -1.55
C GLU A 284 13.01 -31.71 -1.04
N THR A 285 13.03 -31.32 0.23
CA THR A 285 14.11 -30.56 0.87
C THR A 285 15.47 -31.20 0.58
N ARG A 286 16.17 -30.71 -0.45
CA ARG A 286 17.50 -31.21 -0.82
C ARG A 286 18.60 -30.28 -0.30
N ASP A 287 18.32 -28.98 -0.21
CA ASP A 287 19.31 -27.97 0.22
C ASP A 287 18.80 -27.05 1.34
N ALA A 288 19.73 -26.40 2.05
CA ALA A 288 19.42 -25.43 3.10
C ALA A 288 18.68 -24.19 2.56
N HIS A 289 18.95 -23.77 1.32
CA HIS A 289 18.26 -22.67 0.64
C HIS A 289 16.75 -22.91 0.48
N ASP A 290 16.35 -24.16 0.17
CA ASP A 290 14.94 -24.54 0.01
C ASP A 290 14.16 -24.44 1.32
N ARG A 291 14.82 -24.65 2.48
CA ARG A 291 14.16 -24.49 3.79
C ARG A 291 13.83 -23.05 4.10
N TYR A 292 14.75 -22.12 3.81
CA TYR A 292 14.53 -20.69 4.04
C TYR A 292 13.42 -20.14 3.15
N ALA A 293 13.39 -20.51 1.87
CA ALA A 293 12.31 -20.11 0.95
C ALA A 293 10.94 -20.61 1.42
N ASN A 294 10.85 -21.86 1.91
CA ASN A 294 9.60 -22.40 2.45
C ASN A 294 9.13 -21.70 3.74
N GLN A 295 10.06 -21.24 4.57
CA GLN A 295 9.75 -20.47 5.79
C GLN A 295 9.20 -19.08 5.46
N GLU A 296 9.79 -18.38 4.48
CA GLU A 296 9.33 -17.06 4.04
C GLU A 296 7.93 -17.11 3.41
N VAL A 297 7.67 -18.14 2.58
CA VAL A 297 6.33 -18.40 2.04
C VAL A 297 5.34 -18.65 3.18
N SER A 298 5.71 -19.46 4.18
CA SER A 298 4.85 -19.73 5.33
C SER A 298 4.54 -18.46 6.14
N PHE A 299 5.54 -17.60 6.36
CA PHE A 299 5.35 -16.31 7.01
C PHE A 299 4.38 -15.40 6.23
N LEU A 300 4.59 -15.27 4.92
CA LEU A 300 3.73 -14.45 4.08
C LEU A 300 2.28 -14.96 4.10
N LEU A 301 2.07 -16.27 4.02
CA LEU A 301 0.72 -16.85 4.10
C LEU A 301 0.07 -16.56 5.46
N GLN A 302 0.82 -16.67 6.55
CA GLN A 302 0.33 -16.32 7.88
C GLN A 302 -0.02 -14.82 7.98
N ARG A 303 0.79 -13.93 7.38
CA ARG A 303 0.49 -12.49 7.34
C ARG A 303 -0.76 -12.19 6.51
N ILE A 304 -0.95 -12.86 5.37
CA ILE A 304 -2.18 -12.75 4.58
C ILE A 304 -3.40 -13.21 5.39
N GLU A 305 -3.28 -14.27 6.18
CA GLU A 305 -4.37 -14.80 7.01
C GLU A 305 -4.75 -13.92 8.21
N THR A 306 -3.79 -13.17 8.74
CA THR A 306 -3.95 -12.31 9.91
C THR A 306 -4.13 -10.84 9.53
N PHE A 307 -4.26 -10.56 8.23
CA PHE A 307 -4.44 -9.20 7.74
C PHE A 307 -5.91 -8.79 7.81
N ASP A 308 -6.20 -7.79 8.65
CA ASP A 308 -7.55 -7.26 8.89
C ASP A 308 -8.05 -6.32 7.77
N GLY A 309 -7.40 -6.37 6.58
CA GLY A 309 -7.75 -5.60 5.39
C GLY A 309 -8.16 -6.46 4.19
N LEU A 310 -8.20 -5.86 3.00
CA LEU A 310 -8.52 -6.57 1.75
C LEU A 310 -7.24 -7.04 1.05
N ALA A 311 -7.03 -8.36 1.00
CA ALA A 311 -5.96 -8.99 0.24
C ALA A 311 -6.53 -9.71 -0.99
N ILE A 312 -5.99 -9.42 -2.17
CA ILE A 312 -6.34 -10.05 -3.42
C ILE A 312 -5.10 -10.73 -3.97
N LEU A 313 -5.14 -12.05 -4.14
CA LEU A 313 -4.07 -12.82 -4.77
C LEU A 313 -4.48 -13.15 -6.20
N ALA A 314 -3.57 -13.01 -7.14
CA ALA A 314 -3.78 -13.35 -8.55
C ALA A 314 -2.86 -14.49 -8.99
N SER A 315 -3.45 -15.50 -9.62
CA SER A 315 -2.78 -16.71 -10.07
C SER A 315 -3.19 -17.06 -11.51
N ASN A 316 -2.27 -17.65 -12.27
CA ASN A 316 -2.53 -18.17 -13.61
C ASN A 316 -2.74 -19.69 -13.61
N LEU A 317 -2.44 -20.39 -12.51
CA LEU A 317 -2.58 -21.85 -12.41
C LEU A 317 -4.06 -22.28 -12.43
N ARG A 318 -4.37 -23.20 -13.35
CA ARG A 318 -5.69 -23.85 -13.49
C ARG A 318 -5.84 -25.10 -12.63
N ASP A 319 -4.74 -25.81 -12.37
CA ASP A 319 -4.72 -27.12 -11.71
C ASP A 319 -3.61 -27.13 -10.63
N ASN A 320 -3.92 -27.72 -9.45
CA ASN A 320 -3.09 -27.84 -8.24
C ASN A 320 -3.10 -26.68 -7.21
N LEU A 321 -4.23 -26.02 -6.99
CA LEU A 321 -4.41 -25.30 -5.72
C LEU A 321 -4.71 -26.32 -4.60
N ASP A 322 -3.83 -26.40 -3.60
CA ASP A 322 -4.02 -27.27 -2.44
C ASP A 322 -5.33 -26.91 -1.72
N ALA A 323 -6.14 -27.93 -1.38
CA ALA A 323 -7.38 -27.77 -0.62
C ALA A 323 -7.16 -27.11 0.76
N ALA A 324 -5.98 -27.28 1.37
CA ALA A 324 -5.64 -26.61 2.62
C ALA A 324 -5.40 -25.10 2.43
N PHE A 325 -5.00 -24.70 1.23
CA PHE A 325 -4.76 -23.30 0.89
C PHE A 325 -6.06 -22.59 0.53
N THR A 326 -6.88 -23.21 -0.32
CA THR A 326 -8.16 -22.62 -0.77
C THR A 326 -9.13 -22.33 0.38
N ARG A 327 -9.11 -23.12 1.45
CA ARG A 327 -9.88 -22.87 2.68
C ARG A 327 -9.54 -21.58 3.42
N ARG A 328 -8.43 -20.92 3.08
CA ARG A 328 -7.97 -19.67 3.69
C ARG A 328 -8.59 -18.43 3.03
N PHE A 329 -9.38 -18.60 1.97
CA PHE A 329 -9.99 -17.50 1.21
C PHE A 329 -11.49 -17.48 1.45
N GLU A 330 -12.02 -16.29 1.70
CA GLU A 330 -13.46 -16.02 1.70
C GLU A 330 -14.05 -16.18 0.29
N SER A 331 -13.27 -15.90 -0.75
CA SER A 331 -13.72 -16.02 -2.14
C SER A 331 -12.62 -16.47 -3.09
N ILE A 332 -13.00 -17.38 -3.99
CA ILE A 332 -12.15 -17.85 -5.08
C ILE A 332 -12.90 -17.55 -6.38
N ILE A 333 -12.39 -16.60 -7.15
CA ILE A 333 -13.09 -16.02 -8.30
C ILE A 333 -12.37 -16.42 -9.58
N TYR A 334 -13.08 -17.14 -10.43
CA TYR A 334 -12.56 -17.59 -11.72
C TYR A 334 -12.74 -16.51 -12.79
N PHE A 335 -11.65 -16.19 -13.50
CA PHE A 335 -11.61 -15.32 -14.66
C PHE A 335 -11.44 -16.17 -15.93
N PRO A 336 -12.54 -16.62 -16.56
CA PRO A 336 -12.46 -17.42 -17.78
C PRO A 336 -11.96 -16.61 -18.98
N MET A 337 -11.60 -17.31 -20.06
CA MET A 337 -11.48 -16.66 -21.36
C MET A 337 -12.84 -16.08 -21.77
N PRO A 338 -12.89 -14.86 -22.33
CA PRO A 338 -14.15 -14.23 -22.71
C PRO A 338 -14.84 -15.04 -23.81
N ARG A 339 -16.17 -15.11 -23.78
CA ARG A 339 -17.05 -15.70 -24.81
C ARG A 339 -17.07 -14.84 -26.09
N PRO A 340 -17.55 -15.35 -27.24
CA PRO A 340 -17.64 -14.56 -28.47
C PRO A 340 -18.33 -13.19 -28.28
N GLU A 341 -19.47 -13.14 -27.59
CA GLU A 341 -20.21 -11.90 -27.32
C GLU A 341 -19.38 -10.90 -26.48
N GLU A 342 -18.67 -11.41 -25.46
CA GLU A 342 -17.80 -10.61 -24.62
C GLU A 342 -16.57 -10.10 -25.40
N ARG A 343 -16.02 -10.92 -26.31
CA ARG A 343 -14.92 -10.53 -27.21
C ARG A 343 -15.36 -9.47 -28.21
N ALA A 344 -16.57 -9.56 -28.78
CA ALA A 344 -17.11 -8.55 -29.68
C ALA A 344 -17.20 -7.18 -28.99
N ARG A 345 -17.68 -7.15 -27.73
CA ARG A 345 -17.68 -5.94 -26.91
C ARG A 345 -16.27 -5.41 -26.66
N LEU A 346 -15.31 -6.29 -26.34
CA LEU A 346 -13.91 -5.90 -26.14
C LEU A 346 -13.26 -5.33 -27.40
N TRP A 347 -13.56 -5.88 -28.58
CA TRP A 347 -13.10 -5.34 -29.86
C TRP A 347 -13.68 -3.96 -30.12
N SER A 348 -15.01 -3.82 -29.97
CA SER A 348 -15.71 -2.56 -30.18
C SER A 348 -15.23 -1.46 -29.24
N ALA A 349 -15.11 -1.75 -27.93
CA ALA A 349 -14.61 -0.80 -26.94
C ALA A 349 -13.10 -0.54 -27.03
N GLY A 350 -12.35 -1.42 -27.69
CA GLY A 350 -10.90 -1.29 -27.84
C GLY A 350 -10.50 -0.18 -28.79
N PHE A 351 -11.20 -0.06 -29.92
CA PHE A 351 -10.89 0.95 -30.92
C PHE A 351 -11.43 2.32 -30.52
N SER A 352 -10.62 3.36 -30.77
CA SER A 352 -11.02 4.75 -30.52
C SER A 352 -12.12 5.17 -31.49
N SER A 353 -13.09 5.95 -31.01
CA SER A 353 -14.10 6.59 -31.86
C SER A 353 -13.51 7.57 -32.88
N ALA A 354 -12.24 7.99 -32.71
CA ALA A 354 -11.52 8.83 -33.67
C ALA A 354 -10.90 8.04 -34.84
N ALA A 355 -10.90 6.71 -34.76
CA ALA A 355 -10.42 5.82 -35.82
C ALA A 355 -11.61 5.29 -36.64
N THR A 356 -11.38 5.10 -37.93
CA THR A 356 -12.35 4.46 -38.83
C THR A 356 -11.93 3.02 -39.04
N LEU A 357 -12.86 2.08 -38.89
CA LEU A 357 -12.59 0.67 -39.23
C LEU A 357 -12.83 0.47 -40.73
N GLU A 358 -11.94 -0.25 -41.41
CA GLU A 358 -12.16 -0.68 -42.78
C GLU A 358 -13.46 -1.51 -42.88
N GLU A 359 -14.25 -1.34 -43.93
CA GLU A 359 -15.54 -2.04 -44.10
C GLU A 359 -15.41 -3.57 -44.04
N ALA A 360 -14.25 -4.11 -44.44
CA ALA A 360 -13.94 -5.54 -44.39
C ALA A 360 -13.71 -6.08 -42.96
N LEU A 361 -13.65 -5.22 -41.93
CA LEU A 361 -13.48 -5.63 -40.53
C LEU A 361 -14.83 -5.95 -39.89
N ASP A 362 -15.21 -7.23 -39.91
CA ASP A 362 -16.30 -7.75 -39.09
C ASP A 362 -15.79 -8.14 -37.70
N LEU A 363 -16.10 -7.31 -36.69
CA LEU A 363 -15.66 -7.55 -35.31
C LEU A 363 -16.35 -8.77 -34.67
N ASP A 364 -17.58 -9.11 -35.08
CA ASP A 364 -18.32 -10.27 -34.56
C ASP A 364 -17.73 -11.58 -35.13
N GLU A 365 -17.35 -11.58 -36.40
CA GLU A 365 -16.63 -12.70 -37.01
C GLU A 365 -15.25 -12.89 -36.37
N LEU A 366 -14.48 -11.80 -36.17
CA LEU A 366 -13.20 -11.86 -35.45
C LEU A 366 -13.39 -12.42 -34.03
N ALA A 367 -14.44 -11.97 -33.34
CA ALA A 367 -14.77 -12.46 -32.01
C ALA A 367 -15.12 -13.95 -32.02
N ARG A 368 -15.83 -14.48 -33.03
CA ARG A 368 -16.13 -15.91 -33.14
C ARG A 368 -14.90 -16.76 -33.48
N GLN A 369 -14.09 -16.33 -34.45
CA GLN A 369 -12.96 -17.10 -34.96
C GLN A 369 -11.76 -17.15 -33.99
N HIS A 370 -11.52 -16.07 -33.24
CA HIS A 370 -10.30 -15.93 -32.46
C HIS A 370 -10.56 -15.91 -30.95
N ALA A 371 -10.25 -17.02 -30.29
CA ALA A 371 -10.34 -17.17 -28.83
C ALA A 371 -9.17 -16.46 -28.10
N LEU A 372 -9.19 -15.13 -28.13
CA LEU A 372 -8.19 -14.26 -27.49
C LEU A 372 -8.67 -13.74 -26.12
N SER A 373 -7.74 -13.48 -25.21
CA SER A 373 -8.02 -12.80 -23.94
C SER A 373 -8.24 -11.30 -24.15
N GLY A 374 -8.83 -10.61 -23.18
CA GLY A 374 -8.99 -9.15 -23.27
C GLY A 374 -7.66 -8.42 -23.44
N GLY A 375 -6.63 -8.85 -22.71
CA GLY A 375 -5.27 -8.34 -22.85
C GLY A 375 -4.68 -8.55 -24.24
N ALA A 376 -4.87 -9.74 -24.83
CA ALA A 376 -4.43 -10.03 -26.19
C ALA A 376 -5.18 -9.16 -27.22
N ILE A 377 -6.51 -9.00 -27.09
CA ILE A 377 -7.30 -8.11 -27.94
C ILE A 377 -6.75 -6.67 -27.87
N MET A 378 -6.48 -6.15 -26.67
CA MET A 378 -5.89 -4.81 -26.52
C MET A 378 -4.50 -4.67 -27.15
N ASN A 379 -3.70 -5.74 -27.14
CA ASN A 379 -2.40 -5.75 -27.84
C ASN A 379 -2.59 -5.68 -29.37
N VAL A 380 -3.57 -6.41 -29.92
CA VAL A 380 -3.90 -6.34 -31.35
C VAL A 380 -4.40 -4.95 -31.72
N VAL A 381 -5.35 -4.40 -30.97
CA VAL A 381 -5.88 -3.05 -31.18
C VAL A 381 -4.76 -2.01 -31.16
N ARG A 382 -3.85 -2.10 -30.18
CA ARG A 382 -2.66 -1.23 -30.10
C ARG A 382 -1.79 -1.38 -31.34
N HIS A 383 -1.51 -2.61 -31.76
CA HIS A 383 -0.69 -2.87 -32.94
C HIS A 383 -1.30 -2.26 -34.21
N ALA A 384 -2.59 -2.53 -34.45
CA ALA A 384 -3.29 -2.07 -35.64
C ALA A 384 -3.41 -0.54 -35.68
N SER A 385 -3.74 0.08 -34.54
CA SER A 385 -3.79 1.54 -34.40
C SER A 385 -2.44 2.18 -34.68
N MET A 386 -1.34 1.59 -34.19
CA MET A 386 0.00 2.08 -34.48
C MET A 386 0.40 1.93 -35.95
N GLN A 387 -0.05 0.88 -36.66
CA GLN A 387 0.23 0.76 -38.09
C GLN A 387 -0.52 1.81 -38.91
N ALA A 388 -1.79 2.09 -38.58
CA ALA A 388 -2.55 3.17 -39.21
C ALA A 388 -1.85 4.52 -39.03
N LEU A 389 -1.43 4.85 -37.81
CA LEU A 389 -0.70 6.09 -37.54
C LEU A 389 0.64 6.18 -38.28
N ARG A 390 1.36 5.07 -38.43
CA ARG A 390 2.62 5.03 -39.22
C ARG A 390 2.40 5.32 -40.70
N ARG A 391 1.22 5.00 -41.25
CA ARG A 391 0.83 5.39 -42.62
C ARG A 391 0.34 6.84 -42.71
N GLY A 392 0.18 7.53 -41.58
CA GLY A 392 -0.46 8.85 -41.53
C GLY A 392 -1.98 8.79 -41.68
N GLU A 393 -2.57 7.61 -41.47
CA GLU A 393 -4.00 7.36 -41.65
C GLU A 393 -4.70 7.19 -40.30
N ARG A 394 -6.03 7.35 -40.31
CA ARG A 394 -6.91 7.00 -39.19
C ARG A 394 -7.72 5.73 -39.44
N THR A 395 -7.52 5.10 -40.59
CA THR A 395 -8.22 3.88 -40.98
C THR A 395 -7.46 2.66 -40.47
N ILE A 396 -8.14 1.84 -39.68
CA ILE A 396 -7.64 0.56 -39.22
C ILE A 396 -7.86 -0.47 -40.32
N ALA A 397 -6.77 -0.97 -40.91
CA ALA A 397 -6.84 -1.96 -41.98
C ALA A 397 -7.01 -3.38 -41.42
N ALA A 398 -7.83 -4.19 -42.09
CA ALA A 398 -8.07 -5.60 -41.73
C ALA A 398 -6.78 -6.42 -41.67
N HIS A 399 -5.88 -6.15 -42.61
CA HIS A 399 -4.53 -6.73 -42.67
C HIS A 399 -3.72 -6.51 -41.38
N ASP A 400 -3.78 -5.30 -40.77
CA ASP A 400 -3.00 -4.99 -39.58
C ASP A 400 -3.54 -5.74 -38.35
N VAL A 401 -4.87 -5.85 -38.26
CA VAL A 401 -5.55 -6.64 -37.23
C VAL A 401 -5.15 -8.11 -37.34
N GLN A 402 -5.17 -8.68 -38.54
CA GLN A 402 -4.77 -10.07 -38.78
C GLN A 402 -3.28 -10.33 -38.47
N ILE A 403 -2.39 -9.38 -38.75
CA ILE A 403 -0.98 -9.47 -38.30
C ILE A 403 -0.90 -9.45 -36.77
N GLY A 404 -1.64 -8.55 -36.12
CA GLY A 404 -1.68 -8.47 -34.66
C GLY A 404 -2.15 -9.78 -34.03
N ILE A 405 -3.22 -10.38 -34.55
CA ILE A 405 -3.76 -11.67 -34.08
C ILE A 405 -2.70 -12.77 -34.20
N ARG A 406 -2.05 -12.90 -35.37
CA ARG A 406 -0.96 -13.87 -35.57
C ARG A 406 0.19 -13.69 -34.58
N ARG A 407 0.55 -12.44 -34.28
CA ARG A 407 1.60 -12.12 -33.28
C ARG A 407 1.21 -12.56 -31.88
N GLU A 408 -0.04 -12.37 -31.47
CA GLU A 408 -0.49 -12.81 -30.14
C GLU A 408 -0.55 -14.34 -30.04
N TYR A 409 -1.01 -15.05 -31.08
CA TYR A 409 -0.94 -16.52 -31.10
C TYR A 409 0.50 -17.05 -31.05
N ALA A 410 1.43 -16.42 -31.77
CA ALA A 410 2.84 -16.78 -31.72
C ALA A 410 3.44 -16.58 -30.32
N LYS A 411 3.05 -15.53 -29.59
CA LYS A 411 3.48 -15.30 -28.20
C LYS A 411 2.90 -16.32 -27.23
N GLU A 412 1.65 -16.73 -27.41
CA GLU A 412 1.00 -17.74 -26.56
C GLU A 412 1.47 -19.18 -26.84
N GLY A 413 2.41 -19.39 -27.78
CA GLY A 413 2.87 -20.72 -28.17
C GLY A 413 1.83 -21.55 -28.93
N LYS A 414 0.73 -20.92 -29.39
CA LYS A 414 -0.33 -21.55 -30.20
C LYS A 414 -0.05 -21.37 -31.69
N ALA A 415 1.15 -21.71 -32.14
CA ALA A 415 1.45 -21.86 -33.56
C ALA A 415 1.23 -23.33 -33.94
N GLY A 416 0.02 -23.63 -34.40
CA GLY A 416 -0.36 -24.92 -34.98
C GLY A 416 -1.24 -24.68 -36.19
#